data_AF-A0A7V9KK34-F1
#
_entry.id   AF-A0A7V9KK34-F1
#
_cell.length_a   1.000
_cell.length_b   1.000
_cell.length_c   1.000
_cell.angle_alpha   90.00
_cell.angle_beta   90.00
_cell.angle_gamma   90.00
#
_symmetry.space_group_name_H-M   'P 1'
#
loop_
_entity.id
_entity.type
_entity.pdbx_description
1 polymer ?
#
loop_
_entity_poly.entity_id
_entity_poly.type
_entity_poly.pdbx_seq_one_letter_code
_entity_poly.pdbx_strand_id
1 'polypeptide(L)'
;TLISPRLSAADPRQRHLGLSHHTRSVLELTLAAVEVPLPAGLDLLWPAAAPDAPAAIAGLGAGIHRISEEEPDLAAYAESGLPRRTMGRDLYEDRLFFAAPLAAGVALGRTISS
;
A
#
# COMPACT_ATOMS: atom_id res chain seq x y z
N THR A 1 1.77 -1.59 16.42
CA THR A 1 0.78 -0.88 15.60
C THR A 1 1.17 -0.97 14.15
N LEU A 2 0.19 -1.21 13.28
CA LEU A 2 0.37 -1.35 11.84
C LEU A 2 -0.51 -0.34 11.11
N ILE A 3 0.00 0.27 10.04
CA ILE A 3 -0.76 1.17 9.17
C ILE A 3 -0.81 0.55 7.77
N SER A 4 -2.03 0.33 7.28
CA SER A 4 -2.25 -0.04 5.88
C SER A 4 -2.03 1.20 5.01
N PRO A 5 -0.98 1.27 4.18
CA PRO A 5 -0.75 2.43 3.34
C PRO A 5 -1.80 2.46 2.22
N ARG A 6 -2.31 3.65 1.91
CA ARG A 6 -3.02 3.87 0.65
C ARG A 6 -2.00 4.13 -0.44
N LEU A 7 -1.93 3.21 -1.40
CA LEU A 7 -1.16 3.31 -2.62
C LEU A 7 -2.10 3.32 -3.84
N SER A 8 -1.68 3.87 -4.97
CA SER A 8 -2.48 3.81 -6.22
C SER A 8 -1.61 4.04 -7.45
N ALA A 9 -1.87 3.28 -8.51
CA ALA A 9 -1.20 3.45 -9.80
C ALA A 9 -2.04 4.23 -10.83
N ALA A 10 -3.31 4.47 -10.52
CA ALA A 10 -4.27 5.02 -11.47
C ALA A 10 -5.15 6.16 -10.90
N ASP A 11 -4.86 6.69 -9.71
CA ASP A 11 -5.51 7.91 -9.24
C ASP A 11 -5.08 9.09 -10.14
N PRO A 12 -6.02 9.81 -10.77
CA PRO A 12 -5.69 10.89 -11.72
C PRO A 12 -5.05 12.10 -11.02
N ARG A 13 -5.12 12.18 -9.69
CA ARG A 13 -4.52 13.27 -8.92
C ARG A 13 -3.08 12.90 -8.59
N GLN A 14 -2.13 13.68 -9.11
CA GLN A 14 -0.70 13.43 -8.95
C GLN A 14 -0.25 13.18 -7.49
N ARG A 15 -0.81 13.91 -6.51
CA ARG A 15 -0.53 13.74 -5.08
C ARG A 15 -1.01 12.40 -4.46
N HIS A 16 -1.77 11.60 -5.22
CA HIS A 16 -2.29 10.30 -4.82
C HIS A 16 -1.67 9.15 -5.62
N LEU A 17 -0.81 9.45 -6.58
CA LEU A 17 -0.14 8.48 -7.42
C LEU A 17 1.11 7.93 -6.70
N GLY A 18 1.29 6.62 -6.73
CA GLY A 18 2.26 5.91 -5.90
C GLY A 18 1.80 5.93 -4.44
N LEU A 19 2.57 6.58 -3.56
CA LEU A 19 2.21 6.80 -2.16
C LEU A 19 1.25 7.99 -2.02
N SER A 20 0.06 7.75 -1.46
CA SER A 20 -0.89 8.83 -1.24
C SER A 20 -0.40 9.86 -0.23
N HIS A 21 -0.60 11.15 -0.53
CA HIS A 21 -0.34 12.25 0.40
C HIS A 21 -0.95 12.03 1.80
N HIS A 22 -2.16 11.48 1.89
CA HIS A 22 -2.79 11.18 3.18
C HIS A 22 -2.01 10.14 4.00
N THR A 23 -1.54 9.08 3.35
CA THR A 23 -0.68 8.07 4.00
C THR A 23 0.60 8.72 4.54
N ARG A 24 1.23 9.58 3.73
CA ARG A 24 2.44 10.31 4.13
C ARG A 24 2.18 11.18 5.36
N SER A 25 1.14 12.02 5.33
CA SER A 25 0.81 12.89 6.46
C SER A 25 0.51 12.12 7.74
N VAL A 26 -0.19 10.98 7.65
CA VAL A 26 -0.45 10.13 8.82
C VAL A 26 0.86 9.62 9.41
N LEU A 27 1.76 9.11 8.57
CA LEU A 27 3.06 8.58 9.01
C LEU A 27 3.93 9.66 9.65
N GLU A 28 4.03 10.84 9.04
CA GLU A 28 4.74 12.01 9.59
C GLU A 28 4.22 12.46 10.96
N LEU A 29 2.92 12.25 11.24
CA LEU A 29 2.28 12.65 12.49
C LEU A 29 2.27 11.54 13.55
N THR A 30 2.71 10.32 13.23
CA THR A 30 2.77 9.26 14.25
C THR A 30 3.87 9.56 15.27
N LEU A 31 3.53 9.43 16.57
CA LEU A 31 4.44 9.71 17.68
C LEU A 31 5.34 8.52 18.05
N ALA A 32 5.13 7.36 17.42
CA ALA A 32 5.84 6.13 17.69
C ALA A 32 6.01 5.32 16.40
N ALA A 33 7.00 4.43 16.41
CA ALA A 33 7.23 3.48 15.32
C ALA A 33 5.97 2.66 15.02
N VAL A 34 5.63 2.56 13.73
CA VAL A 34 4.58 1.67 13.22
C VAL A 34 5.17 0.77 12.15
N GLU A 35 4.52 -0.36 11.94
CA GLU A 35 4.77 -1.19 10.78
C GLU A 35 3.95 -0.68 9.59
N VAL A 36 4.58 -0.62 8.41
CA VAL A 36 3.95 -0.27 7.14
C VAL A 36 4.21 -1.39 6.14
N PRO A 37 3.28 -2.35 6.02
CA PRO A 37 3.39 -3.44 5.07
C PRO A 37 3.19 -2.91 3.64
N LEU A 38 4.06 -3.36 2.75
CA LEU A 38 4.02 -3.06 1.32
C LEU A 38 3.85 -4.36 0.54
N PRO A 39 3.15 -4.31 -0.62
CA PRO A 39 3.03 -5.49 -1.45
C PRO A 39 4.38 -5.86 -2.08
N ALA A 40 4.70 -7.15 -2.08
CA ALA A 40 5.83 -7.68 -2.81
C ALA A 40 5.74 -7.35 -4.31
N GLY A 41 6.89 -7.11 -4.95
CA GLY A 41 6.93 -6.65 -6.34
C GLY A 41 6.35 -5.25 -6.53
N LEU A 42 6.50 -4.38 -5.53
CA LEU A 42 6.01 -3.00 -5.53
C LEU A 42 6.45 -2.21 -6.76
N ASP A 43 7.68 -2.41 -7.22
CA ASP A 43 8.27 -1.81 -8.40
C ASP A 43 7.47 -2.11 -9.68
N LEU A 44 6.97 -3.34 -9.82
CA LEU A 44 6.14 -3.76 -10.96
C LEU A 44 4.73 -3.13 -10.93
N LEU A 45 4.26 -2.76 -9.75
CA LEU A 45 2.96 -2.14 -9.54
C LEU A 45 3.04 -0.60 -9.50
N TRP A 46 4.25 -0.05 -9.40
CA TRP A 46 4.45 1.37 -9.18
C TRP A 46 4.19 2.17 -10.46
N PRO A 47 3.42 3.27 -10.40
CA PRO A 47 3.15 4.09 -11.57
C PRO A 47 4.40 4.86 -12.02
N ALA A 48 4.75 4.74 -13.29
CA ALA A 48 5.89 5.44 -13.89
C ALA A 48 5.84 6.97 -13.79
N ALA A 49 4.63 7.54 -13.65
CA ALA A 49 4.43 8.99 -13.49
C ALA A 49 4.51 9.47 -12.02
N ALA A 50 4.67 8.57 -11.04
CA ALA A 50 4.93 8.94 -9.66
C ALA A 50 6.44 9.16 -9.41
N PRO A 51 6.80 9.86 -8.31
CA PRO A 51 8.17 9.83 -7.81
C PRO A 51 8.66 8.40 -7.62
N ASP A 52 9.97 8.20 -7.75
CA ASP A 52 10.61 6.89 -7.62
C ASP A 52 10.17 6.14 -6.34
N ALA A 53 9.80 4.87 -6.48
CA ALA A 53 9.21 4.09 -5.38
C ALA A 53 10.17 3.94 -4.20
N PRO A 54 11.44 3.53 -4.42
CA PRO A 54 12.45 3.54 -3.37
C PRO A 54 12.57 4.88 -2.64
N ALA A 55 12.60 6.01 -3.36
CA ALA A 55 12.67 7.33 -2.70
C ALA A 55 11.40 7.66 -1.89
N ALA A 56 10.21 7.36 -2.42
CA ALA A 56 8.94 7.60 -1.75
C ALA A 56 8.76 6.73 -0.49
N ILE A 57 9.22 5.48 -0.55
CA ILE A 57 9.17 4.52 0.56
C ILE A 57 10.30 4.76 1.57
N ALA A 58 11.52 5.08 1.12
CA ALA A 58 12.61 5.48 2.00
C ALA A 58 12.24 6.73 2.82
N GLY A 59 11.48 7.66 2.23
CA GLY A 59 10.88 8.79 2.95
C GLY A 59 9.93 8.37 4.09
N LEU A 60 9.31 7.19 4.02
CA LEU A 60 8.54 6.62 5.14
C LEU A 60 9.46 6.07 6.24
N GLY A 61 10.60 5.49 5.85
CA GLY A 61 11.56 4.87 6.76
C GLY A 61 12.55 5.83 7.42
N ALA A 62 12.65 7.09 6.96
CA ALA A 62 13.65 8.07 7.38
C ALA A 62 13.47 8.64 8.81
N GLY A 63 12.71 7.98 9.69
CA GLY A 63 12.46 8.46 11.05
C GLY A 63 12.37 7.36 12.09
N ILE A 64 11.34 6.50 12.02
CA ILE A 64 11.06 5.49 13.05
C ILE A 64 10.23 4.29 12.55
N HIS A 65 9.69 4.29 11.33
CA HIS A 65 8.76 3.25 10.87
C HIS A 65 9.49 2.00 10.36
N ARG A 66 8.87 0.84 10.53
CA ARG A 66 9.35 -0.43 10.00
C ARG A 66 8.58 -0.76 8.73
N ILE A 67 9.31 -0.96 7.64
CA ILE A 67 8.73 -1.47 6.40
C ILE A 67 8.76 -3.00 6.45
N SER A 68 7.66 -3.64 6.10
CA SER A 68 7.58 -5.08 5.81
C SER A 68 7.10 -5.28 4.38
N GLU A 69 7.51 -6.40 3.78
CA GLU A 69 7.09 -6.81 2.45
C GLU A 69 6.26 -8.08 2.59
N GLU A 70 5.05 -8.06 2.03
CA GLU A 70 4.11 -9.17 2.13
C GLU A 70 3.55 -9.51 0.75
N GLU A 71 3.23 -10.77 0.52
CA GLU A 71 2.68 -11.26 -0.76
C GLU A 71 1.15 -11.16 -0.75
N PRO A 72 0.53 -10.16 -1.43
CA PRO A 72 -0.93 -10.09 -1.51
C PRO A 72 -1.47 -11.08 -2.54
N ASP A 73 -2.56 -11.77 -2.22
CA ASP A 73 -3.26 -12.64 -3.15
C ASP A 73 -4.38 -11.88 -3.91
N LEU A 74 -3.97 -11.16 -4.96
CA LEU A 74 -4.90 -10.43 -5.83
C LEU A 74 -5.83 -11.38 -6.62
N ALA A 75 -5.38 -12.59 -6.93
CA ALA A 75 -6.16 -13.56 -7.69
C ALA A 75 -7.30 -14.11 -6.82
N ALA A 76 -7.00 -14.57 -5.61
CA ALA A 76 -8.02 -14.98 -4.66
C ALA A 76 -8.97 -13.83 -4.31
N TYR A 77 -8.46 -12.60 -4.17
CA TYR A 77 -9.35 -11.44 -3.98
C TYR A 77 -10.31 -11.25 -5.15
N ALA A 78 -9.84 -11.40 -6.39
CA ALA A 78 -10.68 -11.31 -7.58
C ALA A 78 -11.78 -12.39 -7.63
N GLU A 79 -11.49 -13.59 -7.12
CA GLU A 79 -12.40 -14.73 -7.08
C GLU A 79 -13.30 -14.76 -5.83
N SER A 80 -12.97 -13.99 -4.80
CA SER A 80 -13.66 -14.01 -3.48
C SER A 80 -15.12 -13.57 -3.49
N GLY A 81 -15.58 -12.92 -4.56
CA GLY A 81 -16.89 -12.26 -4.61
C GLY A 81 -16.96 -10.92 -3.87
N LEU A 82 -15.86 -10.45 -3.26
CA LEU A 82 -15.79 -9.13 -2.64
C LEU A 82 -15.84 -8.00 -3.69
N PRO A 83 -16.27 -6.78 -3.31
CA PRO A 83 -16.33 -5.65 -4.23
C PRO A 83 -14.96 -5.30 -4.84
N ARG A 84 -14.84 -5.46 -6.16
CA ARG A 84 -13.61 -5.20 -6.91
C ARG A 84 -13.54 -3.80 -7.52
N ARG A 85 -14.56 -2.96 -7.31
CA ARG A 85 -14.63 -1.60 -7.86
C ARG A 85 -14.77 -0.58 -6.75
N THR A 86 -13.92 0.44 -6.78
CA THR A 86 -13.88 1.51 -5.79
C THR A 86 -13.31 2.77 -6.41
N MET A 87 -13.79 3.94 -5.96
CA MET A 87 -13.32 5.24 -6.46
C MET A 87 -13.37 5.36 -8.00
N GLY A 88 -14.32 4.68 -8.65
CA GLY A 88 -14.50 4.67 -10.10
C GLY A 88 -13.56 3.75 -10.89
N ARG A 89 -12.76 2.91 -10.23
CA ARG A 89 -11.80 1.98 -10.86
C ARG A 89 -12.00 0.55 -10.36
N ASP A 90 -11.82 -0.42 -11.24
CA ASP A 90 -11.77 -1.86 -10.95
C ASP A 90 -10.36 -2.27 -10.47
N LEU A 91 -10.28 -3.45 -9.84
CA LEU A 91 -9.07 -4.15 -9.43
C LEU A 91 -7.97 -4.13 -10.50
N TYR A 92 -8.31 -4.39 -11.75
CA TYR A 92 -7.33 -4.44 -12.84
C TYR A 92 -6.92 -3.06 -13.34
N GLU A 93 -7.72 -2.03 -13.09
CA GLU A 93 -7.41 -0.65 -13.44
C GLU A 93 -6.47 0.00 -12.40
N ASP A 94 -6.51 -0.45 -11.14
CA ASP A 94 -5.67 0.10 -10.06
C ASP A 94 -5.17 -1.02 -9.12
N ARG A 95 -4.39 -1.96 -9.66
CA ARG A 95 -3.91 -3.15 -8.92
C ARG A 95 -3.21 -2.78 -7.62
N LEU A 96 -2.39 -1.72 -7.64
CA LEU A 96 -1.65 -1.24 -6.46
C LEU A 96 -2.58 -0.81 -5.32
N PHE A 97 -3.75 -0.24 -5.64
CA PHE A 97 -4.74 0.15 -4.64
C PHE A 97 -5.28 -1.03 -3.83
N PHE A 98 -5.41 -2.20 -4.44
CA PHE A 98 -5.88 -3.41 -3.77
C PHE A 98 -4.73 -4.21 -3.15
N ALA A 99 -3.57 -4.23 -3.79
CA ALA A 99 -2.38 -4.94 -3.31
C ALA A 99 -1.92 -4.41 -1.93
N ALA A 100 -1.96 -3.09 -1.74
CA ALA A 100 -1.52 -2.46 -0.49
C ALA A 100 -2.32 -2.88 0.76
N PRO A 101 -3.66 -2.78 0.80
CA PRO A 101 -4.43 -3.27 1.96
C PRO A 101 -4.40 -4.80 2.11
N LEU A 102 -4.24 -5.56 1.02
CA LEU A 102 -4.05 -7.01 1.11
C LEU A 102 -2.74 -7.37 1.82
N ALA A 103 -1.62 -6.70 1.46
CA ALA A 103 -0.34 -6.85 2.15
C ALA A 103 -0.46 -6.53 3.65
N ALA A 104 -1.19 -5.46 3.99
CA ALA A 104 -1.49 -5.13 5.38
C ALA A 104 -2.31 -6.22 6.11
N GLY A 105 -3.27 -6.84 5.41
CA GLY A 105 -4.02 -7.97 5.92
C GLY A 105 -3.16 -9.21 6.20
N VAL A 106 -2.21 -9.52 5.31
CA VAL A 106 -1.26 -10.63 5.49
C VAL A 106 -0.37 -10.39 6.72
N ALA A 107 0.24 -9.21 6.83
CA ALA A 107 1.04 -8.83 8.00
C ALA A 107 0.23 -8.93 9.29
N LEU A 108 -1.00 -8.39 9.31
CA LEU A 108 -1.87 -8.48 10.48
C LEU A 108 -2.18 -9.93 10.85
N GLY A 109 -2.53 -10.77 9.86
CA GLY A 109 -2.81 -12.20 10.05
C GLY A 109 -1.67 -12.96 10.72
N ARG A 110 -0.41 -12.65 10.35
CA ARG A 110 0.79 -13.21 10.98
C ARG A 110 0.90 -12.84 12.46
N THR A 111 0.59 -11.59 12.83
CA THR A 111 0.73 -11.11 14.22
C THR A 111 -0.31 -11.68 15.20
N ILE A 112 -1.45 -12.15 14.70
CA ILE A 112 -2.54 -12.70 15.53
C ILE A 112 -2.54 -14.23 15.58
N SER A 113 -1.74 -14.89 14.73
CA SER A 113 -1.60 -16.35 14.67
C SER A 113 -0.40 -16.87 15.48
N SER A 114 0.35 -15.97 16.11
CA SER A 114 1.51 -16.24 16.99
C SER A 114 1.13 -16.17 18.45
#